data_AF-A0A1J1IRU6-F1
#
_entry.id   AF-A0A1J1IRU6-F1
#
_cell.length_a   1.000
_cell.length_b   1.000
_cell.length_c   1.000
_cell.angle_alpha   90.00
_cell.angle_beta   90.00
_cell.angle_gamma   90.00
#
_symmetry.space_group_name_H-M   'P 1'
#
loop_
_entity.id
_entity.type
_entity.pdbx_description
1 polymer ?
#
loop_
_entity_poly.entity_id
_entity_poly.type
_entity_poly.pdbx_seq_one_letter_code
_entity_poly.pdbx_strand_id
1 'polypeptide(L)'
;MKLCFSFFLILCLASEAMLQLQVFSKKNVTDCSSGTCIDYCELWGEKVLPGKSKVIGCSELSCSKDFSATIVGCALRKSSWCFKFEDDLTLPYPECCNAKCLELQPGATKPEHDDGLS
;
A
#
# COMPACT_ATOMS: atom_id res chain seq x y z
N MET A 1 26.97 -22.01 -20.02
CA MET A 1 26.57 -22.07 -18.59
C MET A 1 26.76 -20.76 -17.81
N LYS A 2 26.92 -19.59 -18.44
CA LYS A 2 27.02 -18.29 -17.73
C LYS A 2 25.74 -17.44 -17.76
N LEU A 3 24.78 -17.74 -18.64
CA LEU A 3 23.54 -16.96 -18.76
C LEU A 3 22.45 -17.33 -17.74
N CYS A 4 22.40 -18.56 -17.22
CA CYS A 4 21.35 -18.94 -16.25
C CYS A 4 21.51 -18.30 -14.87
N PHE A 5 22.73 -17.92 -14.48
CA PHE A 5 22.98 -17.37 -13.14
C PHE A 5 22.49 -15.92 -13.01
N SER A 6 22.48 -15.16 -14.12
CA SER A 6 22.04 -13.76 -14.11
C SER A 6 20.53 -13.60 -14.01
N PHE A 7 19.75 -14.57 -14.48
CA PHE A 7 18.28 -14.50 -14.44
C PHE A 7 17.73 -14.74 -13.02
N PHE A 8 18.41 -15.57 -12.23
CA PHE A 8 18.03 -15.83 -10.84
C PHE A 8 18.25 -14.63 -9.91
N LEU A 9 19.28 -13.82 -10.17
CA LEU A 9 19.55 -12.61 -9.37
C LEU A 9 18.48 -11.53 -9.53
N ILE A 10 17.89 -11.38 -10.72
CA ILE A 10 16.85 -10.38 -10.98
C ILE A 10 15.53 -10.76 -10.31
N LEU A 11 15.20 -12.05 -10.24
CA LEU A 11 14.00 -12.54 -9.56
C LEU A 11 14.09 -12.44 -8.02
N CYS A 12 15.28 -12.57 -7.44
CA CYS A 12 15.48 -12.38 -6.00
C CYS A 12 15.39 -10.93 -5.54
N LEU A 13 15.76 -9.96 -6.37
CA LEU A 13 15.67 -8.53 -6.01
C LEU A 13 14.23 -8.00 -6.02
N ALA A 14 13.27 -8.73 -6.62
CA ALA A 14 11.87 -8.31 -6.68
C ALA A 14 11.01 -8.79 -5.49
N SER A 15 11.57 -9.55 -4.53
CA SER A 15 10.76 -10.26 -3.52
C SER A 15 10.43 -9.49 -2.23
N GLU A 16 10.85 -8.24 -2.06
CA GLU A 16 10.76 -7.57 -0.74
C GLU A 16 9.59 -6.60 -0.55
N ALA A 17 8.81 -6.29 -1.58
CA ALA A 17 7.58 -5.51 -1.41
C ALA A 17 6.40 -6.46 -1.19
N MET A 18 6.21 -6.95 0.05
CA MET A 18 4.99 -7.68 0.43
C MET A 18 3.80 -6.73 0.53
N LEU A 19 3.34 -6.21 -0.60
CA LEU A 19 2.13 -5.40 -0.69
C LEU A 19 0.92 -6.20 -0.17
N GLN A 20 0.24 -5.72 0.87
CA GLN A 20 -1.02 -6.35 1.30
C GLN A 20 -2.14 -5.89 0.35
N LEU A 21 -2.36 -6.69 -0.69
CA LEU A 21 -3.43 -6.51 -1.66
C LEU A 21 -4.68 -7.23 -1.16
N GLN A 22 -5.74 -6.48 -0.84
CA GLN A 22 -7.06 -7.06 -0.62
C GLN A 22 -7.96 -6.70 -1.81
N VAL A 23 -8.39 -7.73 -2.53
CA VAL A 23 -9.30 -7.60 -3.67
C VAL A 23 -10.72 -7.92 -3.19
N PHE A 24 -11.63 -6.97 -3.33
CA PHE A 24 -13.04 -7.17 -3.05
C PHE A 24 -13.79 -7.48 -4.34
N SER A 25 -14.66 -8.49 -4.27
CA SER A 25 -15.50 -8.89 -5.39
C SER A 25 -16.43 -7.74 -5.81
N LYS A 26 -16.78 -7.73 -7.10
CA LYS A 26 -17.54 -6.70 -7.79
C LYS A 26 -18.83 -6.34 -7.05
N LYS A 27 -18.90 -5.11 -6.54
CA LYS A 27 -20.12 -4.51 -5.99
C LYS A 27 -20.15 -3.04 -6.43
N ASN A 28 -20.74 -2.78 -7.59
CA ASN A 28 -21.05 -1.42 -7.98
C ASN A 28 -22.27 -0.93 -7.19
N VAL A 29 -22.23 0.33 -6.77
CA VAL A 29 -23.36 1.02 -6.17
C VAL A 29 -23.71 2.19 -7.07
N THR A 30 -25.00 2.38 -7.32
CA THR A 30 -25.52 3.45 -8.16
C THR A 30 -26.11 4.56 -7.27
N ASP A 31 -25.71 5.80 -7.50
CA ASP A 31 -26.29 6.99 -6.84
C ASP A 31 -26.89 7.91 -7.90
N CYS A 32 -28.17 8.24 -7.75
CA CYS A 32 -28.92 9.12 -8.64
C CYS A 32 -29.36 10.43 -7.95
N SER A 33 -28.85 10.72 -6.74
CA SER A 33 -29.29 11.87 -5.93
C SER A 33 -29.00 13.25 -6.54
N SER A 34 -28.05 13.33 -7.47
CA SER A 34 -27.71 14.56 -8.20
C SER A 34 -28.56 14.80 -9.45
N GLY A 35 -29.53 13.92 -9.74
CA GLY A 35 -30.32 13.94 -10.97
C GLY A 35 -29.66 13.21 -12.15
N THR A 36 -28.40 12.78 -12.00
CA THR A 36 -27.73 11.85 -12.93
C THR A 36 -27.30 10.61 -12.16
N CYS A 37 -27.60 9.42 -12.68
CA CYS A 37 -27.15 8.17 -12.07
C CYS A 37 -25.67 7.92 -12.39
N ILE A 38 -24.88 7.72 -11.34
CA ILE A 38 -23.45 7.43 -11.43
C ILE A 38 -23.16 6.16 -10.65
N ASP A 39 -22.42 5.24 -11.27
CA ASP A 39 -21.93 4.03 -10.63
C ASP A 39 -20.53 4.25 -10.05
N TYR A 40 -20.27 3.70 -8.87
CA TYR A 40 -18.97 3.74 -8.21
C TYR A 40 -18.68 2.42 -7.47
N CYS A 41 -17.42 2.21 -7.13
CA CYS A 41 -17.06 1.25 -6.09
C CYS A 41 -17.33 1.88 -4.72
N GLU A 42 -17.97 1.13 -3.83
CA GLU A 42 -18.16 1.53 -2.44
C GLU A 42 -17.46 0.54 -1.49
N LEU A 43 -16.51 1.05 -0.70
CA LEU A 43 -15.84 0.27 0.34
C LEU A 43 -15.71 1.12 1.61
N TRP A 44 -16.19 0.59 2.74
CA TRP A 44 -16.15 1.28 4.05
C TRP A 44 -16.75 2.70 4.05
N GLY A 45 -17.78 2.92 3.24
CA GLY A 45 -18.44 4.23 3.09
C GLY A 45 -17.76 5.18 2.11
N GLU A 46 -16.62 4.79 1.53
CA GLU A 46 -15.89 5.59 0.56
C GLU A 46 -16.33 5.25 -0.86
N LYS A 47 -16.69 6.30 -1.62
CA LYS A 47 -17.15 6.20 -3.02
C LYS A 47 -16.01 6.55 -3.97
N VAL A 48 -15.66 5.64 -4.87
CA VAL A 48 -14.57 5.84 -5.85
C VAL A 48 -15.08 5.55 -7.26
N LEU A 49 -14.89 6.50 -8.17
CA LEU A 49 -15.31 6.36 -9.56
C LEU A 49 -14.48 5.29 -10.31
N PRO A 50 -15.05 4.65 -11.35
CA PRO A 50 -14.33 3.66 -12.15
C PRO A 50 -13.06 4.24 -12.80
N GLY A 51 -11.94 3.53 -12.66
CA GLY A 51 -10.62 3.94 -13.13
C GLY A 51 -9.96 5.02 -12.29
N LYS A 52 -10.46 5.29 -11.08
CA LYS A 52 -9.87 6.25 -10.12
C LYS A 52 -9.40 5.52 -8.86
N SER A 53 -8.52 6.19 -8.12
CA SER A 53 -8.12 5.82 -6.78
C SER A 53 -8.35 6.95 -5.79
N LYS A 54 -8.41 6.59 -4.51
CA LYS A 54 -8.54 7.50 -3.37
C LYS A 54 -7.67 7.00 -2.23
N VAL A 55 -6.89 7.88 -1.62
CA VAL A 55 -6.12 7.58 -0.41
C VAL A 55 -7.03 7.73 0.81
N ILE A 56 -7.02 6.72 1.68
CA ILE A 56 -7.80 6.66 2.93
C ILE A 56 -6.84 6.28 4.05
N GLY A 57 -6.47 7.23 4.91
CA GLY A 57 -5.39 7.03 5.87
C GLY A 57 -4.07 6.72 5.14
N CYS A 58 -3.37 5.67 5.56
CA CYS A 58 -2.16 5.19 4.90
C CYS A 58 -2.44 3.98 3.98
N SER A 59 -3.48 4.09 3.16
CA SER A 59 -3.87 3.05 2.22
C SER A 59 -4.48 3.67 0.96
N GLU A 60 -4.38 2.97 -0.16
CA GLU A 60 -4.97 3.39 -1.43
C GLU A 60 -6.12 2.45 -1.81
N LEU A 61 -7.32 3.01 -1.97
CA LEU A 61 -8.48 2.34 -2.53
C LEU A 61 -8.58 2.67 -4.02
N SER A 62 -8.52 1.65 -4.86
CA SER A 62 -8.65 1.76 -6.31
C SER A 62 -9.95 1.11 -6.78
N CYS A 63 -10.66 1.77 -7.67
CA CYS A 63 -11.82 1.22 -8.37
C CYS A 63 -11.47 0.95 -9.82
N SER A 64 -11.48 -0.31 -10.23
CA SER A 64 -11.26 -0.72 -11.61
C SER A 64 -12.47 -0.39 -12.49
N LYS A 65 -12.27 -0.37 -13.82
CA LYS A 65 -13.35 -0.10 -14.79
C LYS A 65 -14.47 -1.15 -14.79
N ASP A 66 -14.17 -2.36 -14.33
CA ASP A 66 -15.13 -3.45 -14.17
C ASP A 66 -15.86 -3.42 -12.82
N PHE A 67 -15.64 -2.37 -12.01
CA PHE A 67 -16.13 -2.19 -10.64
C PHE A 67 -15.58 -3.20 -9.62
N SER A 68 -14.42 -3.80 -9.89
CA SER A 68 -13.63 -4.43 -8.84
C SER A 68 -12.96 -3.36 -7.97
N ALA A 69 -13.10 -3.49 -6.66
CA ALA A 69 -12.48 -2.59 -5.69
C ALA A 69 -11.27 -3.28 -5.09
N THR A 70 -10.14 -2.59 -5.07
CA THR A 70 -8.89 -3.09 -4.50
C THR A 70 -8.39 -2.10 -3.48
N ILE A 71 -8.07 -2.56 -2.28
CA ILE A 71 -7.36 -1.74 -1.30
C ILE A 71 -5.94 -2.26 -1.14
N VAL A 72 -5.01 -1.31 -1.15
CA VAL A 72 -3.60 -1.53 -0.94
C VAL A 72 -3.22 -0.83 0.36
N GLY A 73 -2.84 -1.62 1.36
CA GLY A 73 -2.40 -1.09 2.65
C GLY A 73 -0.90 -1.24 2.88
N CYS A 74 -0.45 -0.80 4.06
CA CYS A 74 0.92 -1.00 4.49
C CYS A 74 1.19 -2.47 4.82
N ALA A 75 2.31 -2.96 4.31
CA ALA A 75 2.86 -4.24 4.73
C ALA A 75 3.38 -4.14 6.17
N LEU A 76 3.27 -5.22 6.96
CA LEU A 76 4.02 -5.32 8.20
C LEU A 76 5.52 -5.38 7.87
N ARG A 77 6.25 -4.31 8.19
CA ARG A 77 7.71 -4.27 7.99
C ARG A 77 8.40 -4.99 9.12
N LYS A 78 9.16 -6.04 8.79
CA LYS A 78 10.16 -6.59 9.72
C LYS A 78 11.44 -5.78 9.59
N SER A 79 12.03 -5.43 10.73
CA SER A 79 13.30 -4.72 10.78
C SER A 79 14.19 -5.34 11.86
N SER A 80 15.51 -5.25 11.71
CA SER A 80 16.49 -5.65 12.72
C SER A 80 16.63 -4.65 13.87
N TRP A 81 16.10 -3.43 13.73
CA TRP A 81 16.28 -2.36 14.72
C TRP A 81 14.98 -1.90 15.37
N CYS A 82 13.84 -2.22 14.77
CA CYS A 82 12.53 -1.84 15.29
C CYS A 82 11.66 -3.08 15.48
N PHE A 83 11.07 -3.21 16.67
CA PHE A 83 10.11 -4.25 17.02
C PHE A 83 8.70 -3.91 16.54
N LYS A 84 8.32 -2.63 16.62
CA LYS A 84 6.97 -2.17 16.29
C LYS A 84 7.01 -0.87 15.50
N PHE A 85 6.40 -0.89 14.32
CA PHE A 85 6.21 0.29 13.49
C PHE A 85 4.80 0.87 13.63
N GLU A 86 4.68 2.14 13.31
CA GLU A 86 3.44 2.88 13.15
C GLU A 86 3.50 3.74 11.89
N ASP A 87 2.33 3.95 11.28
CA ASP A 87 2.18 4.80 10.11
C ASP A 87 2.20 6.30 10.50
N ASP A 88 2.79 7.14 9.65
CA ASP A 88 2.77 8.59 9.81
C ASP A 88 1.75 9.23 8.86
N LEU A 89 0.52 9.42 9.34
CA LEU A 89 -0.57 10.00 8.54
C LEU A 89 -0.35 11.46 8.12
N THR A 90 0.76 12.08 8.52
CA THR A 90 1.16 13.40 8.00
C THR A 90 1.85 13.32 6.64
N LEU A 91 2.32 12.12 6.25
CA LEU A 91 2.94 11.86 4.95
C LEU A 91 1.92 11.29 3.95
N PRO A 92 2.14 11.48 2.64
CA PRO A 92 1.33 10.83 1.62
C PRO A 92 1.54 9.30 1.63
N TYR A 93 0.61 8.56 1.04
CA TYR A 93 0.83 7.15 0.69
C TYR A 93 1.71 7.08 -0.57
N PRO A 94 2.73 6.20 -0.63
CA PRO A 94 3.08 5.14 0.34
C PRO A 94 4.05 5.54 1.47
N GLU A 95 4.53 6.78 1.51
CA GLU A 95 5.56 7.27 2.44
C GLU A 95 5.13 7.22 3.91
N CYS A 96 3.84 7.33 4.19
CA CYS A 96 3.30 7.19 5.54
C CYS A 96 3.50 5.78 6.13
N CYS A 97 3.72 4.75 5.32
CA CYS A 97 3.74 3.37 5.80
C CYS A 97 4.96 3.07 6.67
N ASN A 98 4.73 2.59 7.91
CA ASN A 98 5.78 2.21 8.85
C ASN A 98 6.85 3.31 9.06
N ALA A 99 6.47 4.59 8.92
CA ALA A 99 7.40 5.72 8.99
C ALA A 99 7.94 5.97 10.41
N LYS A 100 7.23 5.52 11.45
CA LYS A 100 7.62 5.69 12.86
C LYS A 100 7.97 4.35 13.50
N CYS A 101 9.08 4.32 14.23
CA CYS A 101 9.40 3.20 15.11
C CYS A 101 8.93 3.51 16.52
N LEU A 102 8.04 2.69 17.05
CA LEU A 102 7.49 2.82 18.41
C LEU A 102 8.35 2.11 19.45
N GLU A 103 9.05 1.05 19.07
CA GLU A 103 9.82 0.21 19.98
C GLU A 103 11.08 -0.30 19.30
N LEU A 104 12.25 0.02 19.84
CA LEU A 104 13.54 -0.49 19.35
C LEU A 104 13.77 -1.92 19.82
N GLN A 105 14.49 -2.71 19.02
CA GLN A 105 14.97 -4.02 19.50
C GLN A 105 16.00 -3.86 20.62
N PRO A 106 16.07 -4.78 21.61
CA PRO A 106 17.06 -4.72 22.67
C PRO A 106 18.49 -4.66 22.11
N GLY A 107 19.24 -3.62 22.49
CA GLY A 107 20.60 -3.40 22.02
C GLY A 107 20.72 -2.82 20.60
N ALA A 108 19.61 -2.54 19.92
CA ALA A 108 19.63 -1.85 18.64
C ALA A 108 19.68 -0.33 18.84
N THR A 109 20.45 0.35 18.00
CA THR A 109 20.35 1.79 17.78
C THR A 109 19.49 2.04 16.55
N LYS A 110 18.63 3.06 16.60
CA LYS A 110 17.94 3.54 15.40
C LYS A 110 19.04 3.87 14.37
N PRO A 111 18.98 3.33 13.14
CA PRO A 111 19.89 3.80 12.10
C PRO A 111 19.67 5.30 11.97
N GLU A 112 20.73 6.08 12.13
CA GLU A 112 20.71 7.47 11.67
C GLU A 112 20.28 7.42 10.21
N HIS A 113 19.33 8.29 9.85
CA HIS A 113 18.76 8.32 8.52
C HIS A 113 19.90 8.50 7.54
N ASP A 114 20.34 7.42 6.91
CA ASP A 114 21.33 7.48 5.84
C ASP A 114 20.53 8.05 4.67
N ASP A 115 20.63 9.37 4.47
CA ASP A 115 20.05 10.12 3.35
C ASP A 115 20.68 9.72 2.00
N GLY A 116 21.11 8.45 1.88
CA GLY A 116 21.69 7.82 0.71
C GLY A 116 20.66 7.58 -0.38
N LEU A 117 20.13 8.69 -0.92
CA LEU A 117 19.66 8.75 -2.29
C LEU A 117 20.90 8.51 -3.19
N SER A 118 20.93 7.36 -3.85
CA SER A 118 21.77 7.11 -5.03
C SER A 118 20.90 6.56 -6.15
#